data_AF-A0A2J8NVB6-F1
#
_entry.id   AF-A0A2J8NVB6-F1
#
_cell.length_a   1.000
_cell.length_b   1.000
_cell.length_c   1.000
_cell.angle_alpha   90.00
_cell.angle_beta   90.00
_cell.angle_gamma   90.00
#
_symmetry.space_group_name_H-M   'P 1'
#
loop_
_entity.id
_entity.type
_entity.pdbx_description
1 polymer ?
#
loop_
_entity_poly.entity_id
_entity_poly.type
_entity_poly.pdbx_seq_one_letter_code
_entity_poly.pdbx_strand_id
1 'polypeptide(L)'
;MEGPSLRGPALGLAGLPTQQDCNIQEKIDLEIRMREGIWKLLSLSTQKDQVLHAVKNLMVCNARLMAYTSELQKLEEQIANQTGRCDVKFESKERTACKGKIAISDIRIPLMWKDSDHFSNKERSRRYAIFCLFKMGANVFDTDVVNVDKTITDICFENVTIL
;
A
#
# COMPACT_ATOMS: atom_id res chain seq x y z
N MET A 1 30.40 59.08 13.39
CA MET A 1 30.81 57.75 12.87
C MET A 1 30.05 56.74 13.72
N GLU A 2 28.88 56.35 13.26
CA GLU A 2 27.97 55.41 13.94
C GLU A 2 27.89 54.17 13.05
N GLY A 3 28.11 52.99 13.64
CA GLY A 3 28.36 51.73 12.92
C GLY A 3 27.13 51.14 12.21
N PRO A 4 27.33 50.21 11.26
CA PRO A 4 26.23 49.59 10.54
C PRO A 4 25.55 48.49 11.37
N SER A 5 24.23 48.58 11.45
CA SER A 5 23.33 47.57 12.00
C SER A 5 23.45 46.24 11.23
N LEU A 6 23.85 45.19 11.94
CA LEU A 6 23.84 43.80 11.45
C LEU A 6 22.40 43.31 11.35
N ARG A 7 21.89 43.25 10.12
CA ARG A 7 20.63 42.60 9.77
C ARG A 7 20.81 41.09 9.96
N GLY A 8 20.19 40.53 10.99
CA GLY A 8 20.21 39.09 11.25
C GLY A 8 19.60 38.28 10.10
N PRO A 9 19.99 37.00 9.93
CA PRO A 9 19.44 36.15 8.88
C PRO A 9 17.97 35.86 9.18
N ALA A 10 17.13 36.08 8.17
CA ALA A 10 15.74 35.68 8.19
C ALA A 10 15.65 34.18 8.46
N LEU A 11 14.99 33.81 9.56
CA LEU A 11 14.56 32.45 9.85
C LEU A 11 13.82 31.92 8.61
N GLY A 12 14.38 30.87 8.01
CA GLY A 12 13.77 30.19 6.88
C GLY A 12 12.36 29.77 7.27
N LEU A 13 11.37 30.29 6.55
CA LEU A 13 10.04 29.69 6.56
C LEU A 13 10.21 28.25 6.11
N ALA A 14 10.08 27.32 7.05
CA ALA A 14 9.82 25.92 6.75
C ALA A 14 8.68 25.87 5.73
N GLY A 15 8.94 25.24 4.59
CA GLY A 15 7.99 25.13 3.50
C GLY A 15 6.68 24.58 4.03
N LEU A 16 5.60 25.34 3.84
CA LEU A 16 4.25 24.88 4.15
C LEU A 16 3.98 23.61 3.34
N PRO A 17 3.44 22.54 3.95
CA PRO A 17 3.13 21.31 3.23
C PRO A 17 2.18 21.61 2.08
N THR A 18 2.43 21.00 0.92
CA THR A 18 1.53 21.17 -0.23
C THR A 18 0.17 20.54 0.10
N GLN A 19 -0.91 21.00 -0.54
CA GLN A 19 -2.26 20.45 -0.33
C GLN A 19 -2.30 18.91 -0.55
N GLN A 20 -1.40 18.39 -1.38
CA GLN A 20 -1.24 16.96 -1.64
C GLN A 20 -0.53 16.22 -0.49
N ASP A 21 0.47 16.85 0.15
CA ASP A 21 1.14 16.30 1.34
C ASP A 21 0.16 16.20 2.51
N CYS A 22 -0.64 17.24 2.74
CA CYS A 22 -1.68 17.23 3.77
C CYS A 22 -2.68 16.08 3.56
N ASN A 23 -3.11 15.83 2.31
CA ASN A 23 -4.03 14.75 1.99
C ASN A 23 -3.42 13.35 2.24
N ILE A 24 -2.14 13.16 1.92
CA ILE A 24 -1.44 11.88 2.14
C ILE A 24 -1.19 11.64 3.62
N GLN A 25 -0.83 12.68 4.39
CA GLN A 25 -0.63 12.57 5.83
C GLN A 25 -1.92 12.17 6.55
N GLU A 26 -3.07 12.76 6.18
CA GLU A 26 -4.38 12.36 6.72
C GLU A 26 -4.72 10.89 6.46
N LYS A 27 -4.35 10.37 5.27
CA LYS A 27 -4.51 8.95 4.94
C LYS A 27 -3.60 8.05 5.78
N ILE A 28 -2.36 8.47 6.02
CA ILE A 28 -1.42 7.78 6.92
C ILE A 28 -2.01 7.70 8.33
N ASP A 29 -2.49 8.82 8.87
CA ASP A 29 -3.06 8.88 10.22
C ASP A 29 -4.34 8.04 10.35
N LEU A 30 -5.15 7.99 9.29
CA LEU A 30 -6.29 7.09 9.20
C LEU A 30 -5.85 5.62 9.26
N GLU A 31 -4.87 5.21 8.45
CA GLU A 31 -4.38 3.83 8.44
C GLU A 31 -3.74 3.44 9.79
N ILE A 32 -3.04 4.35 10.48
CA ILE A 32 -2.51 4.09 11.83
C ILE A 32 -3.65 3.78 12.81
N ARG A 33 -4.72 4.59 12.82
CA ARG A 33 -5.90 4.34 13.67
C ARG A 33 -6.63 3.06 13.29
N MET A 34 -6.73 2.75 11.99
CA MET A 34 -7.32 1.49 11.51
C MET A 34 -6.51 0.30 12.03
N ARG A 35 -5.18 0.35 11.94
CA ARG A 35 -4.28 -0.69 12.45
C ARG A 35 -4.47 -0.93 13.93
N GLU A 36 -4.57 0.13 14.75
CA GLU A 36 -4.85 0.02 16.18
C GLU A 36 -6.23 -0.62 16.46
N GLY A 37 -7.26 -0.23 15.71
CA GLY A 37 -8.59 -0.82 15.79
C GLY A 37 -8.57 -2.32 15.45
N ILE A 38 -7.84 -2.71 14.41
CA ILE A 38 -7.68 -4.11 14.00
C ILE A 38 -6.94 -4.91 15.07
N TRP A 39 -5.89 -4.37 15.70
CA TRP A 39 -5.21 -5.04 16.82
C TRP A 39 -6.14 -5.29 18.01
N LYS A 40 -6.99 -4.32 18.36
CA LYS A 40 -8.01 -4.52 19.39
C LYS A 40 -9.01 -5.61 18.99
N LEU A 41 -9.46 -5.61 17.74
CA LEU A 41 -10.35 -6.66 17.23
C LEU A 41 -9.70 -8.04 17.31
N LEU A 42 -8.43 -8.16 16.91
CA LEU A 42 -7.66 -9.39 17.01
C LEU A 42 -7.55 -9.89 18.45
N SER A 43 -7.32 -9.01 19.42
CA SER A 43 -7.23 -9.42 20.84
C SER A 43 -8.53 -9.95 21.43
N LEU A 44 -9.68 -9.62 20.80
CA LEU A 44 -11.01 -10.04 21.25
C LEU A 44 -11.59 -11.17 20.39
N SER A 45 -10.94 -11.50 19.26
CA SER A 45 -11.44 -12.49 18.31
C SER A 45 -11.22 -13.91 18.82
N THR A 46 -12.28 -14.72 18.82
CA THR A 46 -12.25 -16.12 19.28
C THR A 46 -12.54 -17.11 18.16
N GLN A 47 -13.23 -16.67 17.10
CA GLN A 47 -13.54 -17.50 15.95
C GLN A 47 -12.46 -17.40 14.87
N LYS A 48 -12.14 -18.53 14.24
CA LYS A 48 -11.07 -18.62 13.23
C LYS A 48 -11.30 -17.66 12.05
N ASP A 49 -12.51 -17.59 11.53
CA ASP A 49 -12.82 -16.74 10.37
C ASP A 49 -12.69 -15.25 10.71
N GLN A 50 -13.12 -14.85 11.92
CA GLN A 50 -12.93 -13.48 12.41
C GLN A 50 -11.45 -13.12 12.51
N VAL A 51 -10.62 -14.03 13.05
CA VAL A 51 -9.17 -13.83 13.13
C VAL A 51 -8.57 -13.72 11.73
N LEU A 52 -8.94 -14.58 10.79
CA LEU A 52 -8.43 -14.55 9.42
C LEU A 52 -8.77 -13.24 8.70
N HIS A 53 -10.02 -12.77 8.79
CA HIS A 53 -10.42 -11.49 8.22
C HIS A 53 -9.71 -10.31 8.88
N ALA A 54 -9.57 -10.32 10.20
CA ALA A 54 -8.85 -9.26 10.91
C ALA A 54 -7.35 -9.24 10.54
N VAL A 55 -6.70 -10.40 10.40
CA VAL A 55 -5.32 -10.51 9.92
C VAL A 55 -5.18 -10.03 8.48
N LYS A 56 -6.09 -10.41 7.58
CA LYS A 56 -6.13 -9.87 6.21
C LYS A 56 -6.19 -8.35 6.25
N ASN A 57 -7.14 -7.78 6.99
CA ASN A 57 -7.30 -6.33 7.09
C ASN A 57 -6.05 -5.64 7.64
N LEU A 58 -5.37 -6.27 8.61
CA LEU A 58 -4.09 -5.78 9.13
C LEU A 58 -3.01 -5.74 8.03
N MET A 59 -2.92 -6.79 7.21
CA MET A 59 -1.97 -6.85 6.11
C MET A 59 -2.26 -5.81 5.02
N VAL A 60 -3.53 -5.63 4.65
CA VAL A 60 -3.97 -4.59 3.69
C VAL A 60 -3.64 -3.19 4.22
N CYS A 61 -3.97 -2.93 5.50
CA CYS A 61 -3.69 -1.67 6.19
C CYS A 61 -2.18 -1.36 6.22
N ASN A 62 -1.34 -2.35 6.56
CA ASN A 62 0.11 -2.20 6.53
C ASN A 62 0.64 -1.90 5.11
N ALA A 63 0.10 -2.56 4.09
CA ALA A 63 0.49 -2.30 2.70
C ALA A 63 0.11 -0.88 2.25
N ARG A 64 -1.07 -0.38 2.65
CA ARG A 64 -1.51 1.01 2.40
C ARG A 64 -0.61 2.01 3.10
N LEU A 65 -0.29 1.77 4.37
CA LEU A 65 0.62 2.62 5.13
C LEU A 65 1.99 2.73 4.44
N MET A 66 2.57 1.59 4.03
CA MET A 66 3.82 1.57 3.27
C MET A 66 3.69 2.32 1.94
N ALA A 67 2.59 2.15 1.21
CA ALA A 67 2.35 2.85 -0.06
C ALA A 67 2.29 4.37 0.13
N TYR A 68 1.52 4.86 1.11
CA TYR A 68 1.38 6.28 1.40
C TYR A 68 2.68 6.90 1.90
N THR A 69 3.39 6.24 2.82
CA THR A 69 4.68 6.74 3.31
C THR A 69 5.71 6.80 2.19
N SER A 70 5.79 5.80 1.31
CA SER A 70 6.70 5.86 0.16
C SER A 70 6.35 6.96 -0.83
N GLU A 71 5.07 7.28 -1.03
CA GLU A 71 4.65 8.36 -1.92
C GLU A 71 4.91 9.74 -1.31
N LEU A 72 4.70 9.89 0.00
CA LEU A 72 5.06 11.12 0.73
C LEU A 72 6.56 11.41 0.64
N GLN A 73 7.41 10.39 0.88
CA GLN A 73 8.87 10.52 0.76
C GLN A 73 9.31 10.97 -0.64
N LYS A 74 8.69 10.43 -1.71
CA LYS A 74 8.99 10.87 -3.08
C LYS A 74 8.63 12.34 -3.31
N LEU A 75 7.54 12.82 -2.71
CA LEU A 75 7.09 14.20 -2.86
C LEU A 75 8.05 15.15 -2.12
N GLU A 76 8.46 14.79 -0.91
CA GLU A 76 9.48 15.50 -0.13
C GLU A 76 10.82 15.59 -0.87
N GLU A 77 11.30 14.47 -1.45
CA GLU A 77 12.52 14.43 -2.26
C GLU A 77 12.44 15.33 -3.50
N GLN A 78 11.28 15.39 -4.17
CA GLN A 78 11.08 16.27 -5.32
C GLN A 78 11.17 17.74 -4.94
N ILE A 79 10.58 18.15 -3.81
CA ILE A 79 10.64 19.52 -3.30
C ILE A 79 12.08 19.89 -2.93
N ALA A 80 12.81 18.98 -2.26
CA ALA A 80 14.21 19.19 -1.91
C ALA A 80 15.09 19.38 -3.15
N ASN A 81 14.88 18.57 -4.20
CA ASN A 81 15.64 18.65 -5.44
C ASN A 81 15.33 19.88 -6.29
N GLN A 82 14.10 20.40 -6.26
CA GLN A 82 13.70 21.64 -6.95
C GLN A 82 14.33 22.89 -6.33
N THR A 83 14.66 22.86 -5.04
CA THR A 83 15.29 23.99 -4.34
C THR A 83 16.77 24.20 -4.74
N GLY A 84 17.40 23.21 -5.40
CA GLY A 84 18.82 23.23 -5.76
C GLY A 84 19.16 23.49 -7.25
N ARG A 85 18.18 23.58 -8.16
CA ARG A 85 18.43 23.63 -9.61
C ARG A 85 17.69 24.79 -10.27
N CYS A 86 18.44 25.79 -10.75
CA CYS A 86 17.93 26.77 -11.72
C CYS A 86 17.61 26.03 -13.03
N ASP A 87 16.34 25.70 -13.25
CA ASP A 87 15.91 25.03 -14.48
C ASP A 87 15.94 25.99 -15.67
N VAL A 88 16.89 25.76 -16.56
CA VAL A 88 16.83 26.22 -17.95
C VAL A 88 15.66 25.47 -18.60
N LYS A 89 14.56 26.19 -18.86
CA LYS A 89 13.37 25.64 -19.55
C LYS A 89 13.76 25.14 -20.94
N PHE A 90 14.03 23.84 -21.05
CA PHE A 90 14.00 23.16 -22.33
C PHE A 90 12.53 22.83 -22.60
N GLU A 91 11.89 23.60 -23.49
CA GLU A 91 10.58 23.25 -24.04
C GLU A 91 10.72 22.03 -24.96
N SER A 92 10.96 20.86 -24.39
CA SER A 92 10.57 19.63 -25.07
C SER A 92 9.05 19.63 -25.10
N LYS A 93 8.45 19.50 -26.30
CA LYS A 93 7.02 19.21 -26.44
C LYS A 93 6.76 17.85 -25.80
N GLU A 94 6.59 17.83 -24.48
CA GLU A 94 6.32 16.65 -23.70
C GLU A 94 4.96 16.11 -24.14
N ARG A 95 4.98 14.99 -24.87
CA ARG A 95 3.75 14.31 -25.27
C ARG A 95 2.97 13.98 -24.01
N THR A 96 1.76 14.51 -23.90
CA THR A 96 0.88 14.24 -22.77
C THR A 96 0.53 12.75 -22.77
N ALA A 97 0.80 12.05 -21.67
CA ALA A 97 0.45 10.64 -21.55
C ALA A 97 -1.07 10.46 -21.62
N CYS A 98 -1.51 9.42 -22.32
CA CYS A 98 -2.93 9.06 -22.37
C CYS A 98 -3.38 8.51 -21.01
N LYS A 99 -4.56 8.94 -20.56
CA LYS A 99 -5.23 8.36 -19.38
C LYS A 99 -5.99 7.10 -19.79
N GLY A 100 -5.88 6.04 -18.99
CA GLY A 100 -6.60 4.79 -19.18
C GLY A 100 -6.97 4.17 -17.84
N LYS A 101 -7.95 3.27 -17.85
CA LYS A 101 -8.30 2.41 -16.70
C LYS A 101 -7.81 1.00 -16.99
N ILE A 102 -7.35 0.29 -15.97
CA ILE A 102 -6.90 -1.10 -16.11
C ILE A 102 -7.89 -1.98 -15.33
N ALA A 103 -8.40 -3.03 -15.96
CA ALA A 103 -9.19 -4.05 -15.29
C ALA A 103 -8.37 -5.34 -15.19
N ILE A 104 -8.30 -5.92 -14.00
CA ILE A 104 -7.66 -7.21 -13.73
C ILE A 104 -8.75 -8.19 -13.31
N SER A 105 -8.86 -9.30 -14.01
CA SER A 105 -9.82 -10.39 -13.74
C SER A 105 -9.14 -11.75 -13.86
N ASP A 106 -9.84 -12.81 -13.44
CA ASP A 106 -9.48 -14.21 -13.68
C ASP A 106 -8.08 -14.59 -13.20
N ILE A 107 -7.70 -14.09 -12.03
CA ILE A 107 -6.38 -14.37 -11.46
C ILE A 107 -6.36 -15.82 -10.99
N ARG A 108 -5.42 -16.61 -11.54
CA ARG A 108 -5.24 -18.01 -11.18
C ARG A 108 -3.80 -18.31 -10.77
N ILE A 109 -3.64 -19.00 -9.66
CA ILE A 109 -2.35 -19.41 -9.11
C ILE A 109 -2.34 -20.94 -9.04
N PRO A 110 -1.65 -21.63 -9.96
CA PRO A 110 -1.53 -23.09 -9.89
C PRO A 110 -0.70 -23.51 -8.68
N LEU A 111 -1.13 -24.58 -8.02
CA LEU A 111 -0.51 -25.16 -6.85
C LEU A 111 0.15 -26.48 -7.20
N MET A 112 1.38 -26.66 -6.73
CA MET A 112 2.08 -27.94 -6.80
C MET A 112 2.15 -28.56 -5.41
N TRP A 113 1.29 -29.54 -5.17
CA TRP A 113 1.36 -30.35 -3.97
C TRP A 113 2.41 -31.45 -4.13
N LYS A 114 3.07 -31.80 -3.02
CA LYS A 114 3.88 -33.02 -2.99
C LYS A 114 2.94 -34.23 -2.98
N ASP A 115 3.32 -35.31 -3.65
CA ASP A 115 2.53 -36.56 -3.67
C ASP A 115 2.23 -37.07 -2.26
N SER A 116 3.19 -36.93 -1.34
CA SER A 116 2.99 -37.27 0.07
C SER A 116 1.90 -36.45 0.76
N ASP A 117 1.67 -35.20 0.34
CA ASP A 117 0.69 -34.31 0.94
C ASP A 117 -0.67 -34.44 0.25
N HIS A 118 -0.69 -34.67 -1.07
CA HIS A 118 -1.90 -34.88 -1.86
C HIS A 118 -2.55 -36.24 -1.56
N PHE A 119 -1.76 -37.32 -1.65
CA PHE A 119 -2.25 -38.71 -1.56
C PHE A 119 -2.26 -39.28 -0.13
N SER A 120 -1.61 -38.67 0.86
CA SER A 120 -1.70 -39.18 2.24
C SER A 120 -3.04 -38.83 2.88
N ASN A 121 -3.71 -39.85 3.43
CA ASN A 121 -5.00 -39.72 4.09
C ASN A 121 -4.89 -39.41 5.59
N LYS A 122 -3.80 -38.72 6.00
CA LYS A 122 -3.64 -38.32 7.40
C LYS A 122 -4.74 -37.30 7.73
N GLU A 123 -5.54 -37.58 8.75
CA GLU A 123 -6.75 -36.85 9.21
C GLU A 123 -6.56 -35.36 9.53
N ARG A 124 -5.37 -34.79 9.31
CA ARG A 124 -5.07 -33.36 9.47
C ARG A 124 -4.40 -32.81 8.22
N SER A 125 -5.14 -32.73 7.11
CA SER A 125 -4.71 -31.93 5.97
C SER A 125 -4.56 -30.48 6.40
N ARG A 126 -3.39 -29.89 6.17
CA ARG A 126 -3.17 -28.45 6.42
C ARG A 126 -4.13 -27.65 5.54
N ARG A 127 -4.77 -26.66 6.15
CA ARG A 127 -5.61 -25.68 5.45
C ARG A 127 -4.92 -24.33 5.51
N TYR A 128 -4.96 -23.61 4.41
CA TYR A 128 -4.34 -22.31 4.21
C TYR A 128 -5.42 -21.30 3.87
N ALA A 129 -5.24 -20.06 4.29
CA ALA A 129 -6.08 -18.94 3.90
C ALA A 129 -5.23 -18.03 3.02
N ILE A 130 -5.66 -17.76 1.79
CA ILE A 130 -4.88 -17.04 0.79
C ILE A 130 -5.70 -15.89 0.23
N PHE A 131 -5.06 -14.74 0.04
CA PHE A 131 -5.61 -13.58 -0.64
C PHE A 131 -4.47 -12.87 -1.38
N CYS A 132 -4.79 -12.02 -2.34
CA CYS A 132 -3.82 -11.22 -3.10
C CYS A 132 -3.94 -9.74 -2.79
N LEU A 133 -2.81 -9.03 -2.93
CA LEU A 133 -2.72 -7.57 -2.86
C LEU A 133 -2.19 -7.04 -4.20
N PHE A 134 -2.82 -6.00 -4.73
CA PHE A 134 -2.35 -5.26 -5.89
C PHE A 134 -1.99 -3.83 -5.49
N LYS A 135 -0.80 -3.38 -5.84
CA LYS A 135 -0.34 -2.02 -5.56
C LYS A 135 -0.05 -1.29 -6.88
N MET A 136 -0.65 -0.12 -7.04
CA MET A 136 -0.36 0.81 -8.14
C MET A 136 -0.17 2.21 -7.55
N GLY A 137 1.09 2.64 -7.45
CA GLY A 137 1.45 3.88 -6.75
C GLY A 137 1.01 3.84 -5.28
N ALA A 138 0.23 4.84 -4.88
CA ALA A 138 -0.39 4.95 -3.56
C ALA A 138 -1.59 3.99 -3.36
N ASN A 139 -2.19 3.48 -4.43
CA ASN A 139 -3.43 2.72 -4.35
C ASN A 139 -3.13 1.24 -4.08
N VAL A 140 -3.83 0.66 -3.10
CA VAL A 140 -3.70 -0.76 -2.73
C VAL A 140 -5.08 -1.41 -2.71
N PHE A 141 -5.19 -2.51 -3.45
CA PHE A 141 -6.39 -3.32 -3.63
C PHE A 141 -6.14 -4.74 -3.15
N ASP A 142 -7.20 -5.46 -2.82
CA ASP A 142 -7.13 -6.80 -2.26
C ASP A 142 -8.26 -7.69 -2.79
N THR A 143 -8.02 -9.01 -2.81
CA THR A 143 -9.05 -10.02 -3.11
C THR A 143 -9.66 -10.58 -1.84
N ASP A 144 -10.78 -11.28 -1.96
CA ASP A 144 -11.32 -12.07 -0.85
C ASP A 144 -10.39 -13.20 -0.42
N VAL A 145 -10.58 -13.66 0.82
CA VAL A 145 -9.82 -14.78 1.39
C VAL A 145 -10.40 -16.08 0.85
N VAL A 146 -9.53 -16.91 0.28
CA VAL A 146 -9.87 -18.25 -0.20
C VAL A 146 -9.23 -19.28 0.73
N ASN A 147 -10.02 -20.26 1.17
CA ASN A 147 -9.54 -21.40 1.93
C ASN A 147 -9.02 -22.48 0.98
N VAL A 148 -7.77 -22.88 1.19
CA VAL A 148 -7.04 -23.80 0.33
C VAL A 148 -6.61 -25.02 1.11
N ASP A 149 -6.96 -26.19 0.58
CA ASP A 149 -6.46 -27.46 1.07
C ASP A 149 -5.86 -28.26 -0.09
N LYS A 150 -5.35 -29.45 0.25
CA LYS A 150 -4.66 -30.34 -0.69
C LYS A 150 -5.52 -30.77 -1.90
N THR A 151 -6.83 -30.59 -1.88
CA THR A 151 -7.71 -30.96 -3.00
C THR A 151 -7.75 -29.89 -4.09
N ILE A 152 -7.27 -28.69 -3.81
CA ILE A 152 -7.29 -27.55 -4.73
C ILE A 152 -6.01 -27.55 -5.57
N THR A 153 -6.11 -27.64 -6.89
CA THR A 153 -4.95 -27.55 -7.80
C THR A 153 -4.65 -26.12 -8.23
N ASP A 154 -5.64 -25.23 -8.20
CA ASP A 154 -5.53 -23.85 -8.68
C ASP A 154 -6.33 -22.93 -7.76
N ILE A 155 -5.70 -21.84 -7.30
CA ILE A 155 -6.41 -20.77 -6.59
C ILE A 155 -6.96 -19.82 -7.64
N CYS A 156 -8.28 -19.61 -7.64
CA CYS A 156 -8.95 -18.70 -8.57
C CYS A 156 -9.57 -17.54 -7.79
N PHE A 157 -9.33 -16.31 -8.24
CA PHE A 157 -10.04 -15.12 -7.76
C PHE A 157 -10.94 -14.59 -8.87
N GLU A 158 -12.26 -14.65 -8.65
CA GLU A 158 -13.27 -14.26 -9.64
C GLU A 158 -13.51 -12.73 -9.67
N ASN A 159 -13.06 -12.01 -8.64
CA ASN A 159 -13.31 -10.59 -8.49
C ASN A 159 -12.53 -9.78 -9.55
N VAL A 160 -13.21 -8.83 -10.18
CA VAL A 160 -12.59 -7.85 -11.08
C VAL A 160 -12.10 -6.66 -10.27
N THR A 161 -10.81 -6.33 -10.39
CA THR A 161 -10.21 -5.12 -9.80
C THR A 161 -10.00 -4.07 -10.89
N ILE A 162 -10.56 -2.87 -10.72
CA ILE A 162 -10.40 -1.75 -11.65
C ILE A 162 -9.44 -0.72 -11.01
N LEU A 163 -8.37 -0.39 -11.73
CA LEU A 163 -7.29 0.53 -11.36
C LEU A 163 -7.32 1.80 -12.23
#